data_AF-A0A2X2ITU0-F1
#
_entry.id   AF-A0A2X2ITU0-F1
#
_cell.length_a   1.000
_cell.length_b   1.000
_cell.length_c   1.000
_cell.angle_alpha   90.00
_cell.angle_beta   90.00
_cell.angle_gamma   90.00
#
_symmetry.space_group_name_H-M   'P 1'
#
loop_
_entity.id
_entity.type
_entity.pdbx_description
1 polymer ?
#
loop_
_entity_poly.entity_id
_entity_poly.type
_entity_poly.pdbx_seq_one_letter_code
_entity_poly.pdbx_strand_id
1 'polypeptide(L)'
;MDDPVSEANISGSDGSRGATNGGIADWYLYRLAEAYLLRAEAKYYINPADGTIKDDLNAVRQRAKCTELYQGAVSIGDIMNERARELYWEEWRNVELKRVSLCLARSGKPDEWGNAYNLDNFDKQSGTDANGGSYWYQRIMHYSLYNKGIIHVNATGLSDIKYTMDKKNMYWPIPNVAITSNIKGQLKQNYGYDGYNPATPVWDKWEDALADEAKAE
;
A
#
# COMPACT_ATOMS: atom_id res chain seq x y z
N MET A 1 27.63 -3.03 18.62
CA MET A 1 28.98 -2.91 19.18
C MET A 1 28.75 -2.65 20.64
N ASP A 2 28.88 -3.71 21.42
CA ASP A 2 28.27 -3.85 22.74
C ASP A 2 29.12 -3.12 23.78
N ASP A 3 28.48 -2.37 24.68
CA ASP A 3 29.14 -1.75 25.83
C ASP A 3 28.95 -2.66 27.06
N PRO A 4 29.92 -3.54 27.35
CA PRO A 4 29.81 -4.51 28.44
C PRO A 4 29.78 -3.84 29.82
N VAL A 5 30.16 -2.57 29.95
CA VAL A 5 30.15 -1.83 31.22
C VAL A 5 28.75 -1.31 31.53
N SER A 6 28.01 -0.86 30.51
CA SER A 6 26.60 -0.43 30.62
C SER A 6 25.67 -1.62 30.89
N GLU A 7 25.88 -2.74 30.22
CA GLU A 7 25.06 -3.96 30.37
C GLU A 7 25.18 -4.61 31.75
N ALA A 8 26.34 -4.46 32.41
CA ALA A 8 26.56 -4.99 33.75
C ALA A 8 25.82 -4.23 34.86
N ASN A 9 25.24 -3.06 34.56
CA ASN A 9 24.64 -2.17 35.56
C ASN A 9 23.10 -2.15 35.47
N ILE A 10 22.48 -3.26 35.90
CA ILE A 10 21.03 -3.53 35.85
C ILE A 10 20.21 -2.63 36.80
N SER A 11 20.86 -1.97 37.76
CA SER A 11 20.18 -1.07 38.72
C SER A 11 19.91 0.31 38.12
N GLY A 12 18.62 0.62 37.92
CA GLY A 12 18.15 1.93 37.45
C GLY A 12 18.15 2.12 35.93
N SER A 13 18.10 1.03 35.15
CA SER A 13 17.91 1.10 33.69
C SER A 13 16.54 1.72 33.36
N ASP A 14 16.54 2.78 32.56
CA ASP A 14 15.35 3.44 31.98
C ASP A 14 14.94 2.82 30.62
N GLY A 15 15.51 1.65 30.29
CA GLY A 15 15.31 0.98 29.00
C GLY A 15 16.14 1.57 27.85
N SER A 16 16.94 2.61 28.08
CA SER A 16 17.77 3.26 27.05
C SER A 16 19.28 3.18 27.33
N ARG A 17 19.69 2.68 28.51
CA ARG A 17 21.11 2.47 28.83
C ARG A 17 21.72 1.37 27.96
N GLY A 18 22.69 1.72 27.12
CA GLY A 18 23.29 0.86 26.10
C GLY A 18 22.71 1.08 24.68
N ALA A 19 21.65 1.88 24.54
CA ALA A 19 21.16 2.30 23.23
C ALA A 19 22.07 3.40 22.65
N THR A 20 22.51 3.23 21.42
CA THR A 20 23.20 4.27 20.66
C THR A 20 22.18 5.09 19.86
N ASN A 21 22.48 6.36 19.52
CA ASN A 21 21.59 7.27 18.78
C ASN A 21 21.32 6.85 17.30
N GLY A 22 21.50 5.57 16.97
CA GLY A 22 21.38 5.02 15.62
C GLY A 22 22.73 4.64 15.00
N GLY A 23 22.65 4.07 13.80
CA GLY A 23 23.81 3.68 12.99
C GLY A 23 23.62 4.13 11.54
N ILE A 24 24.72 4.12 10.78
CA ILE A 24 24.69 4.39 9.33
C ILE A 24 24.37 3.08 8.62
N ALA A 25 23.35 3.10 7.76
CA ALA A 25 22.99 1.98 6.90
C ALA A 25 22.64 2.49 5.50
N ASP A 26 23.05 1.75 4.49
CA ASP A 26 22.66 2.00 3.11
C ASP A 26 21.27 1.40 2.86
N TRP A 27 20.38 2.18 2.22
CA TRP A 27 19.04 1.73 1.85
C TRP A 27 18.92 1.71 0.33
N TYR A 28 18.48 0.57 -0.21
CA TYR A 28 18.17 0.47 -1.63
C TYR A 28 16.95 1.32 -1.96
N LEU A 29 17.10 2.23 -2.94
CA LEU A 29 15.98 2.93 -3.57
C LEU A 29 15.45 2.18 -4.79
N TYR A 30 16.37 1.57 -5.56
CA TYR A 30 16.06 0.79 -6.75
C TYR A 30 16.99 -0.40 -6.84
N ARG A 31 16.48 -1.53 -7.32
CA ARG A 31 17.31 -2.70 -7.61
C ARG A 31 16.71 -3.58 -8.68
N LEU A 32 17.57 -4.36 -9.33
CA LEU A 32 17.21 -5.13 -10.52
C LEU A 32 16.02 -6.08 -10.34
N ALA A 33 15.84 -6.69 -9.17
CA ALA A 33 14.71 -7.59 -8.95
C ALA A 33 13.36 -6.86 -9.07
N GLU A 34 13.28 -5.59 -8.65
CA GLU A 34 12.09 -4.76 -8.84
C GLU A 34 11.76 -4.60 -10.32
N ALA A 35 12.76 -4.39 -11.18
CA ALA A 35 12.57 -4.27 -12.62
C ALA A 35 12.03 -5.57 -13.26
N TYR A 36 12.49 -6.74 -12.81
CA TYR A 36 11.91 -8.03 -13.22
C TYR A 36 10.44 -8.12 -12.82
N LEU A 37 10.10 -7.79 -11.57
CA LEU A 37 8.73 -7.89 -11.07
C LEU A 37 7.80 -6.84 -11.70
N LEU A 38 8.31 -5.64 -12.00
CA LEU A 38 7.58 -4.60 -12.72
C LEU A 38 7.33 -5.01 -14.18
N ARG A 39 8.31 -5.66 -14.82
CA ARG A 39 8.14 -6.23 -16.17
C ARG A 39 7.09 -7.34 -16.18
N ALA A 40 7.08 -8.22 -15.18
CA ALA A 40 6.07 -9.26 -15.03
C ALA A 40 4.65 -8.66 -14.91
N GLU A 41 4.50 -7.61 -14.12
CA GLU A 41 3.23 -6.89 -13.97
C GLU A 41 2.80 -6.21 -15.27
N ALA A 42 3.70 -5.54 -15.98
CA ALA A 42 3.40 -4.92 -17.26
C ALA A 42 2.92 -5.96 -18.30
N LYS A 43 3.61 -7.09 -18.40
CA LYS A 43 3.20 -8.22 -19.25
C LYS A 43 1.82 -8.74 -18.88
N TYR A 44 1.51 -8.86 -17.59
CA TYR A 44 0.19 -9.27 -17.12
C TYR A 44 -0.91 -8.32 -17.63
N TYR A 45 -0.73 -7.01 -17.57
CA TYR A 45 -1.74 -6.08 -18.08
C TYR A 45 -1.89 -6.11 -19.60
N ILE A 46 -0.78 -6.34 -20.34
CA ILE A 46 -0.81 -6.48 -21.80
C ILE A 46 -1.55 -7.76 -22.19
N ASN A 47 -1.15 -8.90 -21.64
CA ASN A 47 -1.73 -10.20 -21.91
C ASN A 47 -1.54 -11.15 -20.71
N PRO A 48 -2.58 -11.38 -19.88
CA PRO A 48 -2.51 -12.32 -18.76
C PRO A 48 -2.21 -13.78 -19.17
N ALA A 49 -2.42 -14.13 -20.43
CA ALA A 49 -2.11 -15.46 -20.97
C ALA A 49 -0.65 -15.59 -21.46
N ASP A 50 0.17 -14.53 -21.32
CA ASP A 50 1.59 -14.58 -21.66
C ASP A 50 2.33 -15.55 -20.72
N GLY A 51 2.73 -16.69 -21.27
CA GLY A 51 3.46 -17.73 -20.55
C GLY A 51 4.85 -17.31 -20.07
N THR A 52 5.37 -16.16 -20.51
CA THR A 52 6.69 -15.63 -20.13
C THR A 52 6.66 -14.76 -18.88
N ILE A 53 5.48 -14.43 -18.33
CA ILE A 53 5.36 -13.69 -17.07
C ILE A 53 6.09 -14.44 -15.95
N LYS A 54 5.95 -15.77 -15.91
CA LYS A 54 6.58 -16.62 -14.91
C LYS A 54 8.11 -16.58 -14.95
N ASP A 55 8.70 -16.30 -16.11
CA ASP A 55 10.16 -16.29 -16.28
C ASP A 55 10.78 -15.14 -15.48
N ASP A 56 10.08 -14.00 -15.40
CA ASP A 56 10.50 -12.85 -14.61
C ASP A 56 10.47 -13.15 -13.10
N LEU A 57 9.44 -13.84 -12.62
CA LEU A 57 9.36 -14.30 -11.22
C LEU A 57 10.41 -15.37 -10.94
N ASN A 58 10.59 -16.31 -11.87
CA ASN A 58 11.55 -17.40 -11.72
C ASN A 58 13.00 -16.92 -11.73
N ALA A 59 13.33 -15.84 -12.46
CA ALA A 59 14.66 -15.23 -12.40
C ALA A 59 14.99 -14.77 -10.97
N VAL A 60 14.04 -14.13 -10.29
CA VAL A 60 14.17 -13.69 -8.89
C VAL A 60 14.30 -14.89 -7.96
N ARG A 61 13.41 -15.88 -8.10
CA ARG A 61 13.38 -17.10 -7.26
C ARG A 61 14.62 -17.97 -7.42
N GLN A 62 15.13 -18.13 -8.64
CA GLN A 62 16.37 -18.86 -8.91
C GLN A 62 17.58 -18.18 -8.25
N ARG A 63 17.67 -16.84 -8.36
CA ARG A 63 18.72 -16.07 -7.67
C ARG A 63 18.62 -16.25 -6.15
N ALA A 64 17.40 -16.24 -5.61
CA ALA A 64 17.12 -16.49 -4.19
C ALA A 64 17.23 -17.97 -3.77
N LYS A 65 17.54 -18.89 -4.70
CA LYS A 65 17.64 -20.34 -4.48
C LYS A 65 16.35 -20.98 -3.92
N CYS A 66 15.19 -20.46 -4.31
CA CYS A 66 13.91 -21.08 -3.97
C CYS A 66 13.79 -22.47 -4.63
N THR A 67 13.24 -23.43 -3.90
CA THR A 67 13.03 -24.81 -4.38
C THR A 67 11.88 -24.93 -5.36
N GLU A 68 10.87 -24.06 -5.22
CA GLU A 68 9.68 -24.05 -6.06
C GLU A 68 9.75 -22.92 -7.09
N LEU A 69 9.52 -23.25 -8.36
CA LEU A 69 9.43 -22.32 -9.47
C LEU A 69 8.04 -22.38 -10.12
N TYR A 70 7.56 -21.24 -10.62
CA TYR A 70 6.29 -21.15 -11.33
C TYR A 70 6.36 -21.90 -12.66
N GLN A 71 5.45 -22.87 -12.87
CA GLN A 71 5.42 -23.69 -14.09
C GLN A 71 4.27 -23.31 -15.04
N GLY A 72 3.19 -22.73 -14.53
CA GLY A 72 1.96 -22.42 -15.27
C GLY A 72 1.70 -20.94 -15.48
N ALA A 73 0.42 -20.61 -15.72
CA ALA A 73 -0.05 -19.24 -15.75
C ALA A 73 0.14 -18.57 -14.37
N VAL A 74 0.43 -17.28 -14.39
CA VAL A 74 0.71 -16.46 -13.21
C VAL A 74 -0.37 -15.40 -13.10
N SER A 75 -0.97 -15.29 -11.92
CA SER A 75 -1.97 -14.25 -11.61
C SER A 75 -1.32 -12.94 -11.17
N ILE A 76 -2.08 -11.85 -11.13
CA ILE A 76 -1.64 -10.62 -10.46
C ILE A 76 -1.31 -10.87 -8.99
N GLY A 77 -2.03 -11.78 -8.34
CA GLY A 77 -1.79 -12.19 -6.97
C GLY A 77 -0.42 -12.83 -6.76
N ASP A 78 0.03 -13.66 -7.70
CA ASP A 78 1.36 -14.29 -7.69
C ASP A 78 2.47 -13.27 -7.82
N ILE A 79 2.33 -12.31 -8.73
CA ILE A 79 3.29 -11.20 -8.89
C ILE A 79 3.34 -10.39 -7.58
N MET A 80 2.18 -10.05 -7.02
CA MET A 80 2.10 -9.29 -5.77
C MET A 80 2.63 -10.05 -4.56
N ASN A 81 2.52 -11.39 -4.57
CA ASN A 81 3.10 -12.26 -3.56
C ASN A 81 4.63 -12.30 -3.66
N GLU A 82 5.17 -12.37 -4.88
CA GLU A 82 6.62 -12.37 -5.10
C GLU A 82 7.23 -11.01 -4.75
N ARG A 83 6.59 -9.89 -5.11
CA ARG A 83 6.98 -8.54 -4.66
C ARG A 83 7.04 -8.43 -3.13
N ALA A 84 6.04 -8.96 -2.43
CA ALA A 84 5.99 -8.90 -0.98
C ALA A 84 7.12 -9.70 -0.30
N ARG A 85 7.54 -10.83 -0.88
CA ARG A 85 8.64 -11.66 -0.36
C ARG A 85 10.00 -11.06 -0.68
N GLU A 86 10.19 -10.62 -1.92
CA GLU A 86 11.47 -10.15 -2.41
C GLU A 86 11.79 -8.75 -1.87
N LEU A 87 10.85 -7.81 -1.93
CA LEU A 87 11.05 -6.39 -1.60
C LEU A 87 10.52 -6.03 -0.20
N TYR A 88 10.55 -6.98 0.73
CA TYR A 88 10.10 -6.73 2.10
C TYR A 88 10.95 -5.62 2.73
N TRP A 89 10.29 -4.60 3.29
CA TRP A 89 10.88 -3.35 3.83
C TRP A 89 11.52 -2.40 2.82
N GLU A 90 11.60 -2.78 1.55
CA GLU A 90 12.12 -1.92 0.48
C GLU A 90 10.98 -1.28 -0.32
N GLU A 91 9.87 -2.00 -0.48
CA GLU A 91 8.69 -1.49 -1.16
C GLU A 91 7.58 -1.07 -0.18
N TRP A 92 7.03 0.12 -0.42
CA TRP A 92 5.90 0.66 0.32
C TRP A 92 4.63 -0.10 -0.05
N ARG A 93 4.39 -1.24 0.61
CA ARG A 93 3.31 -2.17 0.26
C ARG A 93 1.93 -1.53 0.15
N ASN A 94 1.66 -0.54 1.00
CA ASN A 94 0.42 0.24 0.97
C ASN A 94 0.27 1.00 -0.37
N VAL A 95 1.30 1.77 -0.74
CA VAL A 95 1.29 2.58 -1.97
C VAL A 95 1.22 1.68 -3.20
N GLU A 96 1.95 0.57 -3.18
CA GLU A 96 1.98 -0.37 -4.30
C GLU A 96 0.62 -0.99 -4.56
N LEU A 97 0.00 -1.59 -3.53
CA LEU A 97 -1.33 -2.19 -3.68
C LEU A 97 -2.39 -1.16 -4.09
N LYS A 98 -2.24 0.10 -3.64
CA LYS A 98 -3.13 1.19 -4.05
C LYS A 98 -2.98 1.52 -5.53
N ARG A 99 -1.75 1.58 -6.04
CA ARG A 99 -1.44 1.74 -7.46
C ARG A 99 -2.01 0.58 -8.29
N VAL A 100 -1.77 -0.66 -7.85
CA VAL A 100 -2.24 -1.86 -8.55
C VAL A 100 -3.78 -1.91 -8.59
N SER A 101 -4.46 -1.44 -7.54
CA SER A 101 -5.92 -1.31 -7.57
C SER A 101 -6.41 -0.39 -8.68
N LEU A 102 -5.75 0.76 -8.87
CA LEU A 102 -6.07 1.67 -9.98
C LEU A 102 -5.76 1.00 -11.33
N CYS A 103 -4.64 0.28 -11.45
CA CYS A 103 -4.28 -0.43 -12.68
C CYS A 103 -5.29 -1.55 -13.02
N LEU A 104 -5.77 -2.31 -12.04
CA LEU A 104 -6.81 -3.31 -12.23
C LEU A 104 -8.15 -2.66 -12.61
N ALA A 105 -8.53 -1.56 -11.94
CA ALA A 105 -9.72 -0.79 -12.28
C ALA A 105 -9.69 -0.21 -13.71
N ARG A 106 -8.50 0.21 -14.18
CA ARG A 106 -8.29 0.70 -15.56
C ARG A 106 -8.29 -0.42 -16.60
N SER A 107 -7.66 -1.53 -16.28
CA SER A 107 -7.45 -2.64 -17.23
C SER A 107 -8.64 -3.59 -17.33
N GLY A 108 -9.52 -3.59 -16.32
CA GLY A 108 -10.64 -4.53 -16.21
C GLY A 108 -10.21 -5.99 -16.06
N LYS A 109 -8.93 -6.26 -15.78
CA LYS A 109 -8.42 -7.61 -15.54
C LYS A 109 -8.88 -8.10 -14.17
N PRO A 110 -9.24 -9.39 -14.05
CA PRO A 110 -9.66 -9.95 -12.77
C PRO A 110 -8.45 -10.14 -11.85
N ASP A 111 -8.66 -10.03 -10.53
CA ASP A 111 -7.65 -10.48 -9.56
C ASP A 111 -7.60 -12.02 -9.44
N GLU A 112 -6.75 -12.52 -8.53
CA GLU A 112 -6.60 -13.95 -8.24
C GLU A 112 -7.86 -14.63 -7.71
N TRP A 113 -8.87 -13.87 -7.27
CA TRP A 113 -10.15 -14.37 -6.77
C TRP A 113 -11.30 -14.17 -7.77
N GLY A 114 -11.01 -13.61 -8.95
CA GLY A 114 -12.00 -13.35 -9.99
C GLY A 114 -12.75 -12.02 -9.86
N ASN A 115 -12.37 -11.14 -8.93
CA ASN A 115 -12.99 -9.83 -8.82
C ASN A 115 -12.49 -8.90 -9.93
N ALA A 116 -13.41 -8.13 -10.52
CA ALA A 116 -13.09 -7.05 -11.43
C ALA A 116 -13.46 -5.70 -10.80
N TYR A 117 -12.68 -4.67 -11.11
CA TYR A 117 -12.79 -3.35 -10.50
C TYR A 117 -13.17 -2.31 -11.56
N ASN A 118 -13.82 -1.21 -11.13
CA ASN A 118 -14.20 -0.11 -12.02
C ASN A 118 -13.61 1.21 -11.49
N LEU A 119 -13.09 2.03 -12.41
CA LEU A 119 -12.61 3.39 -12.16
C LEU A 119 -13.60 4.29 -11.41
N ASP A 120 -14.89 4.07 -11.61
CA ASP A 120 -15.93 4.91 -11.02
C ASP A 120 -16.05 4.72 -9.51
N ASN A 121 -15.76 3.52 -9.01
CA ASN A 121 -16.12 3.10 -7.65
C ASN A 121 -15.02 2.40 -6.84
N PHE A 122 -13.87 2.03 -7.41
CA PHE A 122 -12.84 1.29 -6.67
C PHE A 122 -12.34 2.03 -5.41
N ASP A 123 -12.40 3.36 -5.41
CA ASP A 123 -11.98 4.25 -4.32
C ASP A 123 -13.15 4.93 -3.56
N LYS A 124 -14.40 4.71 -3.99
CA LYS A 124 -15.61 5.37 -3.45
C LYS A 124 -16.55 4.37 -2.79
N GLN A 125 -16.01 3.58 -1.89
CA GLN A 125 -16.76 2.56 -1.15
C GLN A 125 -16.54 2.72 0.35
N SER A 126 -17.48 2.22 1.14
CA SER A 126 -17.41 2.26 2.61
C SER A 126 -17.82 0.93 3.22
N GLY A 127 -17.43 0.70 4.47
CA GLY A 127 -17.72 -0.50 5.22
C GLY A 127 -16.51 -1.40 5.42
N THR A 128 -16.68 -2.38 6.30
CA THR A 128 -15.63 -3.29 6.78
C THR A 128 -15.90 -4.76 6.45
N ASP A 129 -16.97 -5.04 5.69
CA ASP A 129 -17.29 -6.36 5.18
C ASP A 129 -16.35 -6.77 4.03
N ALA A 130 -16.30 -8.07 3.72
CA ALA A 130 -15.40 -8.61 2.70
C ALA A 130 -15.85 -8.33 1.25
N ASN A 131 -17.06 -7.83 1.02
CA ASN A 131 -17.61 -7.69 -0.32
C ASN A 131 -17.20 -6.35 -0.95
N GLY A 132 -16.65 -6.39 -2.16
CA GLY A 132 -16.26 -5.17 -2.89
C GLY A 132 -15.03 -4.49 -2.29
N GLY A 133 -14.92 -3.18 -2.48
CA GLY A 133 -13.69 -2.42 -2.24
C GLY A 133 -12.68 -2.55 -3.37
N SER A 134 -11.52 -1.95 -3.19
CA SER A 134 -10.39 -2.03 -4.13
C SER A 134 -9.61 -3.34 -3.96
N TYR A 135 -8.71 -3.62 -4.90
CA TYR A 135 -7.78 -4.75 -4.77
C TYR A 135 -6.91 -4.66 -3.51
N TRP A 136 -6.47 -3.45 -3.14
CA TRP A 136 -5.79 -3.21 -1.86
C TRP A 136 -6.63 -3.67 -0.68
N TYR A 137 -7.92 -3.35 -0.66
CA TYR A 137 -8.82 -3.76 0.39
C TYR A 137 -9.01 -5.28 0.41
N GLN A 138 -9.18 -5.92 -0.75
CA GLN A 138 -9.24 -7.38 -0.85
C GLN A 138 -7.98 -8.03 -0.27
N ARG A 139 -6.78 -7.54 -0.62
CA ARG A 139 -5.51 -8.04 -0.06
C ARG A 139 -5.41 -7.87 1.46
N ILE A 140 -5.94 -6.78 2.01
CA ILE A 140 -6.06 -6.60 3.47
C ILE A 140 -6.98 -7.65 4.08
N MET A 141 -8.17 -7.83 3.51
CA MET A 141 -9.15 -8.80 4.02
C MET A 141 -8.65 -10.24 3.96
N HIS A 142 -7.82 -10.58 2.97
CA HIS A 142 -7.26 -11.93 2.81
C HIS A 142 -6.00 -12.19 3.64
N TYR A 143 -5.11 -11.20 3.79
CA TYR A 143 -3.75 -11.45 4.31
C TYR A 143 -3.37 -10.62 5.55
N SER A 144 -4.29 -9.85 6.13
CA SER A 144 -4.00 -8.99 7.30
C SER A 144 -4.92 -9.28 8.49
N LEU A 145 -4.59 -8.66 9.63
CA LEU A 145 -5.34 -8.75 10.89
C LEU A 145 -6.59 -7.86 10.94
N TYR A 146 -6.72 -6.93 10.00
CA TYR A 146 -7.85 -5.99 9.95
C TYR A 146 -9.17 -6.72 9.72
N ASN A 147 -10.20 -6.29 10.45
CA ASN A 147 -11.57 -6.81 10.34
C ASN A 147 -11.71 -8.32 10.68
N LYS A 148 -10.74 -8.92 11.41
CA LYS A 148 -10.73 -10.35 11.82
C LYS A 148 -11.25 -10.63 13.24
N GLY A 149 -11.79 -9.63 13.93
CA GLY A 149 -12.29 -9.75 15.30
C GLY A 149 -11.33 -9.19 16.34
N ILE A 150 -11.56 -9.55 17.60
CA ILE A 150 -10.76 -9.10 18.74
C ILE A 150 -9.53 -9.99 18.89
N ILE A 151 -8.36 -9.37 19.09
CA ILE A 151 -7.11 -10.03 19.44
C ILE A 151 -6.89 -9.85 20.93
N HIS A 152 -6.97 -10.96 21.67
CA HIS A 152 -6.70 -10.97 23.10
C HIS A 152 -5.20 -10.89 23.34
N VAL A 153 -4.75 -9.82 23.99
CA VAL A 153 -3.35 -9.64 24.38
C VAL A 153 -3.26 -9.75 25.89
N ASN A 154 -2.41 -10.65 26.37
CA ASN A 154 -2.12 -10.77 27.80
C ASN A 154 -0.95 -9.85 28.17
N ALA A 155 -1.24 -8.56 28.31
CA ALA A 155 -0.28 -7.54 28.70
C ALA A 155 -0.89 -6.56 29.71
N THR A 156 -0.12 -6.15 30.71
CA THR A 156 -0.55 -5.20 31.73
C THR A 156 -0.92 -3.85 31.09
N GLY A 157 -2.18 -3.44 31.21
CA GLY A 157 -2.68 -2.15 30.71
C GLY A 157 -3.10 -2.14 29.23
N LEU A 158 -3.00 -3.26 28.53
CA LEU A 158 -3.49 -3.44 27.16
C LEU A 158 -4.39 -4.67 27.12
N SER A 159 -5.70 -4.45 27.12
CA SER A 159 -6.70 -5.48 26.84
C SER A 159 -7.15 -5.38 25.37
N ASP A 160 -7.56 -6.53 24.82
CA ASP A 160 -8.37 -6.71 23.60
C ASP A 160 -8.18 -5.66 22.49
N ILE A 161 -7.28 -5.95 21.54
CA ILE A 161 -7.01 -5.08 20.40
C ILE A 161 -7.91 -5.45 19.24
N LYS A 162 -8.59 -4.47 18.65
CA LYS A 162 -9.40 -4.64 17.43
C LYS A 162 -8.88 -3.74 16.32
N TYR A 163 -8.25 -4.34 15.31
CA TYR A 163 -7.84 -3.62 14.10
C TYR A 163 -9.01 -3.54 13.11
N THR A 164 -9.34 -2.32 12.69
CA THR A 164 -10.40 -2.06 11.69
C THR A 164 -9.85 -1.27 10.51
N MET A 165 -10.30 -1.61 9.31
CA MET A 165 -9.95 -0.90 8.08
C MET A 165 -11.20 -0.78 7.23
N ASP A 166 -11.55 0.44 6.83
CA ASP A 166 -12.72 0.70 5.98
C ASP A 166 -12.28 0.80 4.51
N LYS A 167 -13.15 0.39 3.58
CA LYS A 167 -12.93 0.53 2.13
C LYS A 167 -12.55 1.96 1.72
N LYS A 168 -13.05 2.99 2.42
CA LYS A 168 -12.73 4.41 2.14
C LYS A 168 -11.26 4.78 2.40
N ASN A 169 -10.53 3.98 3.18
CA ASN A 169 -9.13 4.24 3.52
C ASN A 169 -8.14 4.00 2.36
N MET A 170 -8.68 3.78 1.15
CA MET A 170 -7.96 3.71 -0.11
C MET A 170 -7.11 4.96 -0.37
N TYR A 171 -7.55 6.15 0.02
CA TYR A 171 -6.74 7.37 -0.04
C TYR A 171 -6.67 8.05 1.33
N TRP A 172 -5.56 8.72 1.61
CA TRP A 172 -5.40 9.48 2.85
C TRP A 172 -6.25 10.76 2.79
N PRO A 173 -6.79 11.25 3.92
CA PRO A 173 -7.47 12.53 3.92
C PRO A 173 -6.50 13.66 3.57
N ILE A 174 -6.99 14.66 2.86
CA ILE A 174 -6.31 15.95 2.78
C ILE A 174 -6.27 16.53 4.21
N PRO A 175 -5.09 16.91 4.74
CA PRO A 175 -4.98 17.46 6.08
C PRO A 175 -5.87 18.69 6.25
N ASN A 176 -6.57 18.79 7.39
CA ASN A 176 -7.49 19.90 7.65
C ASN A 176 -6.80 21.26 7.55
N VAL A 177 -5.52 21.35 7.96
CA VAL A 177 -4.73 22.59 7.83
C VAL A 177 -4.59 23.05 6.38
N ALA A 178 -4.48 22.14 5.41
CA ALA A 178 -4.40 22.51 4.00
C ALA A 178 -5.75 23.05 3.49
N ILE A 179 -6.86 22.52 4.02
CA ILE A 179 -8.21 22.96 3.68
C ILE A 179 -8.49 24.34 4.27
N THR A 180 -8.22 24.54 5.57
CA THR A 180 -8.52 25.81 6.25
C THR A 180 -7.58 26.94 5.86
N SER A 181 -6.33 26.64 5.50
CA SER A 181 -5.40 27.64 4.97
C SER A 181 -5.74 28.11 3.55
N ASN A 182 -6.48 27.31 2.78
CA ASN A 182 -6.96 27.72 1.46
C ASN A 182 -8.25 28.54 1.58
N ILE A 183 -8.13 29.79 2.03
CA ILE A 183 -9.28 30.68 2.28
C ILE A 183 -9.99 31.17 1.01
N LYS A 184 -9.30 31.10 -0.14
CA LYS A 184 -9.77 31.64 -1.42
C LYS A 184 -10.25 30.55 -2.40
N GLY A 185 -9.92 29.28 -2.16
CA GLY A 185 -10.32 28.16 -3.01
C GLY A 185 -10.80 26.94 -2.19
N GLN A 186 -11.64 26.11 -2.78
CA GLN A 186 -12.11 24.88 -2.14
C GLN A 186 -11.33 23.67 -2.64
N LEU A 187 -10.62 22.98 -1.74
CA LEU A 187 -9.94 21.73 -2.07
C LEU A 187 -10.94 20.56 -2.09
N LYS A 188 -10.83 19.69 -3.09
CA LYS A 188 -11.64 18.47 -3.16
C LYS A 188 -11.07 17.40 -2.23
N GLN A 189 -11.72 17.19 -1.09
CA GLN A 189 -11.39 16.11 -0.17
C GLN A 189 -11.64 14.72 -0.79
N ASN A 190 -10.94 13.70 -0.28
CA ASN A 190 -11.15 12.30 -0.67
C ASN A 190 -12.46 11.73 -0.09
N TYR A 191 -13.03 10.73 -0.77
CA TYR A 191 -14.31 10.14 -0.39
C TYR A 191 -14.30 9.58 1.05
N GLY A 192 -15.39 9.85 1.78
CA GLY A 192 -15.62 9.32 3.12
C GLY A 192 -14.90 10.06 4.27
N TYR A 193 -14.24 11.17 3.98
CA TYR A 193 -13.66 12.08 4.98
C TYR A 193 -14.47 13.37 5.09
N ASP A 194 -14.35 14.05 6.24
CA ASP A 194 -15.05 15.30 6.51
C ASP A 194 -14.65 16.38 5.50
N GLY A 195 -15.64 17.11 4.98
CA GLY A 195 -15.45 18.08 3.90
C GLY A 195 -15.47 17.48 2.50
N TYR A 196 -15.72 16.18 2.34
CA TYR A 196 -15.98 15.58 1.03
C TYR A 196 -17.22 16.20 0.37
N ASN A 197 -17.01 16.80 -0.80
CA ASN A 197 -18.08 17.30 -1.65
C ASN A 197 -17.81 16.86 -3.10
N PRO A 198 -18.68 16.03 -3.71
CA PRO A 198 -18.48 15.56 -5.08
C PRO A 198 -18.57 16.69 -6.12
N ALA A 199 -19.24 17.80 -5.79
CA ALA A 199 -19.39 18.96 -6.66
C ALA A 199 -18.19 19.92 -6.65
N THR A 200 -17.19 19.71 -5.76
CA THR A 200 -15.98 20.54 -5.76
C THR A 200 -15.23 20.37 -7.09
N PRO A 201 -14.92 21.48 -7.78
CA PRO A 201 -14.25 21.42 -9.08
C PRO A 201 -12.87 20.79 -8.96
N VAL A 202 -12.49 20.04 -10.00
CA VAL A 202 -11.13 19.55 -10.22
C VAL A 202 -10.77 19.96 -11.62
N TRP A 203 -9.62 20.61 -11.77
CA TRP A 203 -9.12 21.00 -13.06
C TRP A 203 -8.39 19.83 -13.71
N ASP A 204 -8.84 19.43 -14.89
CA ASP A 204 -8.15 18.43 -15.72
C ASP A 204 -7.00 19.04 -16.52
N LYS A 205 -6.98 20.38 -16.63
CA LYS A 205 -6.00 21.17 -17.38
C LYS A 205 -5.36 22.21 -16.47
N TRP A 206 -4.06 22.41 -16.63
CA TRP A 206 -3.31 23.39 -15.82
C TRP A 206 -3.69 24.82 -16.18
N GLU A 207 -4.12 25.08 -17.43
CA GLU A 207 -4.57 26.40 -17.88
C GLU A 207 -5.81 26.89 -17.11
N ASP A 208 -6.74 25.98 -16.81
CA ASP A 208 -7.96 26.32 -16.06
C ASP A 208 -7.64 26.62 -14.59
N ALA A 209 -6.63 25.95 -14.02
CA ALA A 209 -6.14 26.24 -12.68
C ALA A 209 -5.45 27.61 -12.60
N LEU A 210 -4.64 27.96 -13.61
CA LEU A 210 -4.03 29.30 -13.70
C LEU A 210 -5.07 30.42 -13.89
N ALA A 211 -6.09 30.17 -14.70
CA ALA A 211 -7.18 31.13 -14.89
C ALA A 211 -7.99 31.36 -13.60
N ASP A 212 -8.04 30.37 -12.71
CA ASP A 212 -8.68 30.50 -11.39
C ASP A 212 -7.79 31.23 -10.38
N GLU A 213 -6.48 30.94 -10.38
CA GLU A 213 -5.49 31.65 -9.55
C GLU A 213 -5.57 33.17 -9.75
N ALA A 214 -5.67 33.62 -11.01
CA ALA A 214 -5.78 35.04 -11.35
C ALA A 214 -7.09 35.71 -10.88
N LYS A 215 -8.13 34.94 -10.53
CA LYS A 215 -9.39 35.46 -9.96
C LYS A 215 -9.35 35.56 -8.44
N ALA A 216 -8.44 34.81 -7.82
CA ALA A 216 -8.33 34.72 -6.39
C ALA A 216 -7.49 35.85 -5.78
N GLU A 217 -6.73 36.65 -6.54
CA GLU A 217 -5.96 37.79 -6.00
C GLU A 217 -6.82 38.90 -5.40
#